data_AF-A0A965SKB9-F1
#
_entry.id   AF-A0A965SKB9-F1
#
_cell.length_a   1.000
_cell.length_b   1.000
_cell.length_c   1.000
_cell.angle_alpha   90.00
_cell.angle_beta   90.00
_cell.angle_gamma   90.00
#
_symmetry.space_group_name_H-M   'P 1'
#
loop_
_entity.id
_entity.type
_entity.pdbx_description
1 polymer ?
#
loop_
_entity_poly.entity_id
_entity_poly.type
_entity_poly.pdbx_seq_one_letter_code
_entity_poly.pdbx_strand_id
1 'polypeptide(L)'
;MTDTASRANGTQDLGEVLAEVEVFHSRSHSPTRRLALGHLILPVEPAPGVGGVLLAAMVATHIAQIDEDLTPDVHRLLQQVERADRVVQPRLRHRYQIDRHGLTRTTHRLVGDAGEFRYEIDGSGDAVQHTLGAIYCLERLDVLARNAVAPAVRKAMRWRGPIDGTFLSYLVGAAGSTMAGVVDPRAWALDMLGFPAGTVRPTKREVQRRYRESLRDAHPDHGGDVALASGRIEQLGEARRVLLASLA
;
A
#
# COMPACT_ATOMS: atom_id res chain seq x y z
N MET A 1 43.16 36.02 6.88
CA MET A 1 42.50 35.35 8.02
C MET A 1 41.27 34.67 7.49
N THR A 2 41.41 33.36 7.36
CA THR A 2 40.37 32.36 7.17
C THR A 2 39.23 32.56 8.16
N ASP A 3 37.97 32.44 7.71
CA ASP A 3 37.15 31.36 8.25
C ASP A 3 36.02 30.95 7.32
N THR A 4 35.96 29.64 7.11
CA THR A 4 35.03 28.88 6.32
C THR A 4 34.16 28.14 7.33
N ALA A 5 32.92 28.54 7.53
CA ALA A 5 31.97 27.80 8.35
C ALA A 5 30.55 28.14 7.91
N SER A 6 29.62 27.23 7.74
CA SER A 6 29.64 25.77 7.81
C SER A 6 28.32 25.34 7.18
N ARG A 7 28.39 24.45 6.19
CA ARG A 7 27.21 23.71 5.72
C ARG A 7 26.70 22.86 6.88
N ALA A 8 25.62 23.29 7.51
CA ALA A 8 24.79 22.39 8.31
C ALA A 8 23.93 21.57 7.33
N ASN A 9 24.55 20.53 6.77
CA ASN A 9 23.82 19.42 6.16
C ASN A 9 23.13 18.68 7.32
N GLY A 10 21.92 19.10 7.66
CA GLY A 10 21.05 18.36 8.55
C GLY A 10 20.70 17.07 7.84
N THR A 11 21.39 15.99 8.21
CA THR A 11 21.04 14.62 7.82
C THR A 11 19.59 14.40 8.25
N GLN A 12 18.65 14.58 7.31
CA GLN A 12 17.29 14.09 7.45
C GLN A 12 17.40 12.61 7.74
N ASP A 13 16.67 12.13 8.73
CA ASP A 13 16.53 10.71 9.03
C ASP A 13 15.77 10.07 7.86
N LEU A 14 16.51 9.76 6.79
CA LEU A 14 15.98 9.29 5.52
C LEU A 14 15.67 7.81 5.68
N GLY A 15 14.48 7.52 6.19
CA GLY A 15 13.90 6.18 6.12
C GLY A 15 13.99 5.62 4.69
N GLU A 16 14.03 4.30 4.57
CA GLU A 16 14.18 3.62 3.28
C GLU A 16 12.94 3.82 2.41
N VAL A 17 13.09 4.29 1.17
CA VAL A 17 11.97 4.39 0.22
C VAL A 17 11.61 2.99 -0.28
N LEU A 18 10.45 2.49 0.17
CA LEU A 18 9.97 1.14 -0.16
C LEU A 18 9.11 1.13 -1.43
N ALA A 19 8.40 2.21 -1.69
CA ALA A 19 7.64 2.43 -2.92
C ALA A 19 7.60 3.92 -3.25
N GLU A 20 7.56 4.24 -4.55
CA GLU A 20 7.53 5.61 -5.06
C GLU A 20 6.69 5.70 -6.35
N VAL A 21 5.90 6.76 -6.46
CA VAL A 21 5.13 7.10 -7.67
C VAL A 21 5.30 8.57 -7.97
N GLU A 22 5.76 8.89 -9.18
CA GLU A 22 5.70 10.23 -9.74
C GLU A 22 4.49 10.40 -10.67
N VAL A 23 3.75 11.49 -10.47
CA VAL A 23 2.66 11.89 -11.36
C VAL A 23 2.97 13.28 -11.91
N PHE A 24 2.84 13.42 -13.22
CA PHE A 24 2.93 14.71 -13.91
C PHE A 24 1.53 15.14 -14.30
N HIS A 25 1.14 16.36 -13.94
CA HIS A 25 -0.22 16.84 -14.19
C HIS A 25 -0.23 18.33 -14.55
N SER A 26 -1.31 18.75 -15.19
CA SER A 26 -1.52 20.17 -15.45
C SER A 26 -1.88 20.91 -14.17
N ARG A 27 -1.53 22.20 -14.08
CA ARG A 27 -1.98 23.08 -12.98
C ARG A 27 -3.51 23.02 -12.85
N SER A 28 -4.04 23.06 -11.63
CA SER A 28 -5.46 22.77 -11.33
C SER A 28 -6.46 23.62 -12.14
N HIS A 29 -6.10 24.85 -12.51
CA HIS A 29 -6.94 25.78 -13.29
C HIS A 29 -6.61 25.83 -14.78
N SER A 30 -5.83 24.89 -15.32
CA SER A 30 -5.52 24.87 -16.75
C SER A 30 -6.74 24.42 -17.56
N PRO A 31 -7.05 25.10 -18.70
CA PRO A 31 -8.10 24.66 -19.61
C PRO A 31 -7.85 23.25 -20.16
N THR A 32 -6.58 22.88 -20.31
CA THR A 32 -6.17 21.57 -20.82
C THR A 32 -5.68 20.70 -19.67
N ARG A 33 -6.48 19.70 -19.30
CA ARG A 33 -6.19 18.79 -18.19
C ARG A 33 -5.42 17.57 -18.68
N ARG A 34 -4.10 17.59 -18.50
CA ARG A 34 -3.19 16.51 -18.92
C ARG A 34 -2.61 15.79 -17.70
N LEU A 35 -2.37 14.50 -17.86
CA LEU A 35 -1.73 13.65 -16.86
C LEU A 35 -0.74 12.68 -17.53
N ALA A 36 0.40 12.45 -16.91
CA ALA A 36 1.41 11.48 -17.34
C ALA A 36 2.03 10.81 -16.11
N LEU A 37 2.48 9.56 -16.24
CA LEU A 37 3.25 8.90 -15.17
C LEU A 37 4.74 9.19 -15.32
N GLY A 38 5.43 9.28 -14.20
CA GLY A 38 6.86 9.50 -14.06
C GLY A 38 7.65 8.24 -13.74
N HIS A 39 8.61 8.37 -12.84
CA HIS A 39 9.29 7.26 -12.17
C HIS A 39 8.33 6.44 -11.30
N LEU A 40 8.50 5.12 -11.30
CA LEU A 40 7.66 4.18 -10.57
C LEU A 40 8.54 3.11 -9.89
N ILE A 41 8.37 2.96 -8.59
CA ILE A 41 8.89 1.85 -7.76
C ILE A 41 7.67 1.25 -7.06
N LEU A 42 7.16 0.13 -7.59
CA LEU A 42 5.92 -0.51 -7.12
C LEU A 42 6.11 -2.02 -6.85
N PRO A 43 6.80 -2.41 -5.76
CA PRO A 43 6.83 -3.80 -5.32
C PRO A 43 5.45 -4.21 -4.83
N VAL A 44 4.78 -5.09 -5.57
CA VAL A 44 3.40 -5.52 -5.30
C VAL A 44 3.28 -6.99 -4.92
N GLU A 45 4.41 -7.70 -4.86
CA GLU A 45 4.43 -9.10 -4.43
C GLU A 45 5.09 -9.22 -3.05
N PRO A 46 4.51 -10.03 -2.15
CA PRO A 46 3.16 -10.60 -2.25
C PRO A 46 2.07 -9.53 -2.12
N ALA A 47 0.96 -9.70 -2.83
CA ALA A 47 -0.09 -8.69 -2.93
C ALA A 47 -0.76 -8.36 -1.58
N PRO A 48 -1.06 -7.07 -1.30
CA PRO A 48 -0.92 -5.92 -2.21
C PRO A 48 0.51 -5.35 -2.31
N GLY A 49 1.45 -5.81 -1.46
CA GLY A 49 2.81 -5.28 -1.33
C GLY A 49 2.85 -3.80 -0.94
N VAL A 50 4.06 -3.28 -0.73
CA VAL A 50 4.29 -1.86 -0.40
C VAL A 50 3.82 -0.91 -1.51
N GLY A 51 3.92 -1.33 -2.77
CA GLY A 51 3.42 -0.59 -3.93
C GLY A 51 1.89 -0.49 -3.93
N GLY A 52 1.18 -1.58 -3.68
CA GLY A 52 -0.28 -1.54 -3.61
C GLY A 52 -0.80 -0.78 -2.39
N VAL A 53 -0.08 -0.83 -1.27
CA VAL A 53 -0.34 0.02 -0.08
C VAL A 53 -0.18 1.50 -0.43
N LEU A 54 0.86 1.89 -1.16
CA LEU A 54 1.06 3.26 -1.62
C LEU A 54 -0.06 3.74 -2.55
N LEU A 55 -0.43 2.93 -3.56
CA LEU A 55 -1.53 3.28 -4.48
C LEU A 55 -2.87 3.43 -3.74
N ALA A 56 -3.12 2.56 -2.76
CA ALA A 56 -4.29 2.64 -1.90
C ALA A 56 -4.26 3.93 -1.04
N ALA A 57 -3.11 4.29 -0.47
CA ALA A 57 -2.94 5.52 0.31
C ALA A 57 -3.22 6.77 -0.55
N MET A 58 -2.66 6.85 -1.75
CA MET A 58 -2.94 7.95 -2.70
C MET A 58 -4.44 8.11 -2.94
N VAL A 59 -5.17 7.03 -3.20
CA VAL A 59 -6.62 7.09 -3.40
C VAL A 59 -7.34 7.52 -2.11
N ALA A 60 -7.01 6.91 -0.97
CA ALA A 60 -7.66 7.24 0.30
C ALA A 60 -7.48 8.70 0.72
N THR A 61 -6.31 9.31 0.47
CA THR A 61 -6.03 10.71 0.78
C THR A 61 -6.91 11.68 -0.01
N HIS A 62 -7.20 11.37 -1.28
CA HIS A 62 -7.80 12.33 -2.20
C HIS A 62 -9.27 12.04 -2.55
N ILE A 63 -9.75 10.81 -2.41
CA ILE A 63 -11.09 10.41 -2.89
C ILE A 63 -12.22 11.23 -2.26
N ALA A 64 -12.10 11.62 -0.99
CA ALA A 64 -13.12 12.41 -0.30
C ALA A 64 -13.19 13.89 -0.76
N GLN A 65 -12.18 14.35 -1.51
CA GLN A 65 -12.11 15.70 -2.08
C GLN A 65 -12.60 15.75 -3.52
N ILE A 66 -12.89 14.58 -4.12
CA ILE A 66 -13.48 14.49 -5.46
C ILE A 66 -14.98 14.78 -5.36
N ASP A 67 -15.48 15.55 -6.32
CA ASP A 67 -16.90 15.81 -6.51
C ASP A 67 -17.70 14.49 -6.47
N GLU A 68 -18.78 14.47 -5.68
CA GLU A 68 -19.62 13.28 -5.50
C GLU A 68 -20.16 12.77 -6.85
N ASP A 69 -20.46 13.69 -7.79
CA ASP A 69 -20.93 13.34 -9.13
C ASP A 69 -19.87 12.59 -9.97
N LEU A 70 -18.59 12.79 -9.67
CA LEU A 70 -17.47 12.12 -10.35
C LEU A 70 -17.04 10.83 -9.66
N THR A 71 -17.44 10.59 -8.41
CA THR A 71 -17.05 9.41 -7.65
C THR A 71 -17.49 8.09 -8.31
N PRO A 72 -18.71 7.97 -8.87
CA PRO A 72 -19.10 6.78 -9.64
C PRO A 72 -18.23 6.53 -10.88
N ASP A 73 -17.76 7.58 -11.55
CA ASP A 73 -16.85 7.46 -12.69
C ASP A 73 -15.47 6.93 -12.26
N VAL A 74 -14.96 7.34 -11.09
CA VAL A 74 -13.72 6.80 -10.50
C VAL A 74 -13.86 5.29 -10.24
N HIS A 75 -14.97 4.86 -9.63
CA HIS A 75 -15.24 3.45 -9.39
C HIS A 75 -15.32 2.64 -10.69
N ARG A 76 -16.02 3.17 -11.71
CA ARG A 76 -16.12 2.54 -13.03
C ARG A 76 -14.76 2.42 -13.71
N LEU A 77 -13.91 3.45 -13.60
CA LEU A 77 -12.57 3.43 -14.17
C LEU A 77 -11.68 2.38 -13.48
N LEU A 78 -11.71 2.28 -12.15
CA LEU A 78 -10.95 1.26 -11.42
C LEU A 78 -11.36 -0.15 -11.87
N GLN A 79 -12.67 -0.42 -11.98
CA GLN A 79 -13.18 -1.70 -12.46
C GLN A 79 -12.77 -1.99 -13.91
N GLN A 80 -12.78 -0.96 -14.77
CA GLN A 80 -12.35 -1.07 -16.16
C GLN A 80 -10.86 -1.47 -16.24
N VAL A 81 -10.00 -0.79 -15.46
CA VAL A 81 -8.55 -1.09 -15.41
C VAL A 81 -8.28 -2.49 -14.85
N GLU A 82 -8.95 -2.86 -13.76
CA GLU A 82 -8.86 -4.19 -13.16
C GLU A 82 -9.17 -5.28 -14.19
N ARG A 83 -10.25 -5.13 -14.96
CA ARG A 83 -10.64 -6.06 -16.03
C ARG A 83 -9.72 -6.05 -17.27
N ALA A 84 -8.71 -5.19 -17.30
CA ALA A 84 -7.87 -4.94 -18.47
C ALA A 84 -8.66 -4.47 -19.71
N ASP A 85 -9.79 -3.82 -19.50
CA ASP A 85 -10.60 -3.25 -20.57
C ASP A 85 -9.93 -1.98 -21.12
N ARG A 86 -10.14 -1.71 -22.41
CA ARG A 86 -9.60 -0.52 -23.07
C ARG A 86 -10.15 0.78 -22.47
N VAL A 87 -9.29 1.55 -21.81
CA VAL A 87 -9.65 2.89 -21.29
C VAL A 87 -9.65 3.93 -22.41
N VAL A 88 -10.83 4.41 -22.80
CA VAL A 88 -10.98 5.50 -23.79
C VAL A 88 -10.65 6.84 -23.14
N GLN A 89 -9.81 7.65 -23.78
CA GLN A 89 -9.39 8.96 -23.30
C GLN A 89 -10.22 10.08 -23.95
N PRO A 90 -10.51 11.20 -23.24
CA PRO A 90 -10.13 11.50 -21.85
C PRO A 90 -11.00 10.77 -20.81
N ARG A 91 -10.50 10.66 -19.56
CA ARG A 91 -11.26 10.13 -18.40
C ARG A 91 -11.32 11.15 -17.28
N LEU A 92 -12.50 11.32 -16.69
CA LEU A 92 -12.75 12.33 -15.65
C LEU A 92 -12.25 13.73 -16.08
N ARG A 93 -12.46 14.08 -17.36
CA ARG A 93 -11.98 15.30 -18.02
C ARG A 93 -10.45 15.44 -18.15
N HIS A 94 -9.66 14.42 -17.80
CA HIS A 94 -8.21 14.41 -17.90
C HIS A 94 -7.74 13.50 -19.04
N ARG A 95 -6.79 13.98 -19.84
CA ARG A 95 -6.16 13.20 -20.91
C ARG A 95 -4.84 12.61 -20.41
N TYR A 96 -4.74 11.28 -20.44
CA TYR A 96 -3.48 10.59 -20.24
C TYR A 96 -2.53 10.76 -21.44
N GLN A 97 -1.25 11.03 -21.21
CA GLN A 97 -0.23 11.22 -22.25
C GLN A 97 1.17 10.79 -21.76
N ILE A 98 2.13 10.71 -22.70
CA ILE A 98 3.54 10.38 -22.40
C ILE A 98 4.36 11.66 -22.16
N ASP A 99 4.11 12.71 -22.94
CA ASP A 99 4.84 13.97 -22.80
C ASP A 99 4.56 14.64 -21.44
N ARG A 100 5.65 15.10 -20.81
CA ARG A 100 5.66 15.72 -19.48
C ARG A 100 5.98 17.22 -19.53
N HIS A 101 6.29 17.76 -20.71
CA HIS A 101 6.71 19.15 -20.83
C HIS A 101 5.62 20.13 -20.37
N GLY A 102 6.01 21.05 -19.49
CA GLY A 102 5.11 22.04 -18.90
C GLY A 102 4.06 21.45 -17.94
N LEU A 103 4.26 20.23 -17.44
CA LEU A 103 3.46 19.65 -16.35
C LEU A 103 4.17 19.85 -15.00
N THR A 104 3.36 20.00 -13.96
CA THR A 104 3.82 19.95 -12.57
C THR A 104 4.06 18.50 -12.18
N ARG A 105 5.12 18.23 -11.42
CA ARG A 105 5.45 16.91 -10.88
C ARG A 105 5.05 16.83 -9.41
N THR A 106 4.34 15.78 -9.04
CA THR A 106 4.08 15.37 -7.66
C THR A 106 4.71 14.01 -7.40
N THR A 107 5.15 13.76 -6.17
CA THR A 107 5.80 12.51 -5.77
C THR A 107 5.11 11.94 -4.55
N HIS A 108 4.77 10.65 -4.60
CA HIS A 108 4.16 9.92 -3.51
C HIS A 108 5.08 8.78 -3.08
N ARG A 109 5.32 8.61 -1.78
CA ARG A 109 6.21 7.57 -1.26
C ARG A 109 5.61 6.84 -0.08
N LEU A 110 5.99 5.57 0.02
CA LEU A 110 5.90 4.79 1.25
C LEU A 110 7.32 4.58 1.76
N VAL A 111 7.60 5.07 2.96
CA VAL A 111 8.93 5.05 3.56
C VAL A 111 8.90 4.12 4.78
N GLY A 112 9.89 3.24 4.89
CA GLY A 112 10.12 2.41 6.06
C GLY A 112 11.00 3.12 7.07
N ASP A 113 10.56 3.18 8.32
CA ASP A 113 11.31 3.80 9.42
C ASP A 113 11.10 3.00 10.71
N ALA A 114 12.18 2.50 11.31
CA ALA A 114 12.18 1.76 12.56
C ALA A 114 11.12 0.61 12.70
N GLY A 115 10.71 -0.02 11.59
CA GLY A 115 9.68 -1.07 11.61
C GLY A 115 8.26 -0.59 11.29
N GLU A 116 8.07 0.70 11.05
CA GLU A 116 6.80 1.33 10.72
C GLU A 116 6.81 1.94 9.32
N PHE A 117 5.61 2.17 8.77
CA PHE A 117 5.46 2.91 7.53
C PHE A 117 5.15 4.38 7.81
N ARG A 118 5.83 5.25 7.06
CA ARG A 118 5.47 6.65 6.88
C ARG A 118 4.98 6.88 5.46
N TYR A 119 3.83 7.53 5.34
CA TYR A 119 3.24 7.90 4.06
C TYR A 119 3.61 9.34 3.72
N GLU A 120 4.24 9.55 2.57
CA GLU A 120 4.55 10.88 2.06
C GLU A 120 3.72 11.10 0.80
N ILE A 121 2.52 11.66 0.96
CA ILE A 121 1.58 11.91 -0.15
C ILE A 121 1.59 13.40 -0.46
N ASP A 122 2.11 13.77 -1.63
CA ASP A 122 2.07 15.16 -2.11
C ASP A 122 0.63 15.62 -2.31
N GLY A 123 0.25 16.70 -1.60
CA GLY A 123 -1.07 17.30 -1.68
C GLY A 123 -1.21 18.42 -2.71
N SER A 124 -0.15 18.76 -3.43
CA SER A 124 -0.20 19.79 -4.47
C SER A 124 -0.82 19.23 -5.75
N GLY A 125 -1.85 19.89 -6.26
CA GLY A 125 -2.59 19.40 -7.44
C GLY A 125 -4.08 19.22 -7.16
N ASP A 126 -4.77 18.58 -8.10
CA ASP A 126 -6.19 18.29 -7.99
C ASP A 126 -6.43 16.83 -7.55
N ALA A 127 -7.43 16.61 -6.70
CA ALA A 127 -7.72 15.29 -6.14
C ALA A 127 -8.01 14.21 -7.21
N VAL A 128 -8.63 14.60 -8.33
CA VAL A 128 -8.87 13.70 -9.47
C VAL A 128 -7.55 13.31 -10.12
N GLN A 129 -6.56 14.21 -10.18
CA GLN A 129 -5.25 13.94 -10.78
C GLN A 129 -4.48 12.88 -9.98
N HIS A 130 -4.40 13.01 -8.66
CA HIS A 130 -3.72 12.01 -7.83
C HIS A 130 -4.43 10.64 -7.90
N THR A 131 -5.76 10.63 -7.84
CA THR A 131 -6.56 9.40 -7.92
C THR A 131 -6.41 8.71 -9.28
N LEU A 132 -6.44 9.48 -10.37
CA LEU A 132 -6.16 8.96 -11.72
C LEU A 132 -4.73 8.45 -11.84
N GLY A 133 -3.75 9.17 -11.28
CA GLY A 133 -2.35 8.75 -11.23
C GLY A 133 -2.21 7.35 -10.61
N ALA A 134 -2.84 7.13 -9.45
CA ALA A 134 -2.83 5.82 -8.79
C ALA A 134 -3.48 4.72 -9.64
N ILE A 135 -4.63 5.00 -10.25
CA ILE A 135 -5.34 4.02 -11.10
C ILE A 135 -4.56 3.71 -12.38
N TYR A 136 -3.90 4.69 -13.00
CA TYR A 136 -3.05 4.44 -14.16
C TYR A 136 -1.74 3.73 -13.78
N CYS A 137 -1.22 3.89 -12.56
CA CYS A 137 -0.12 3.06 -12.06
C CYS A 137 -0.55 1.59 -11.92
N LEU A 138 -1.74 1.35 -11.37
CA LEU A 138 -2.33 0.01 -11.28
C LEU A 138 -2.51 -0.62 -12.69
N GLU A 139 -2.88 0.17 -13.69
CA GLU A 139 -2.95 -0.26 -15.09
C GLU A 139 -1.59 -0.74 -15.65
N ARG A 140 -0.46 -0.27 -15.11
CA ARG A 140 0.88 -0.69 -15.57
C ARG A 140 1.33 -2.04 -15.04
N LEU A 141 0.69 -2.55 -13.98
CA LEU A 141 0.97 -3.89 -13.49
C LEU A 141 0.48 -4.93 -14.50
N ASP A 142 1.10 -6.11 -14.49
CA ASP A 142 0.56 -7.26 -15.21
C ASP A 142 -0.83 -7.64 -14.67
N VAL A 143 -1.60 -8.40 -15.45
CA VAL A 143 -3.00 -8.68 -15.14
C VAL A 143 -3.18 -9.40 -13.80
N LEU A 144 -2.25 -10.30 -13.42
CA LEU A 144 -2.37 -11.06 -12.17
C LEU A 144 -2.10 -10.15 -10.97
N ALA A 145 -0.97 -9.43 -10.98
CA ALA A 145 -0.65 -8.48 -9.91
C ALA A 145 -1.72 -7.38 -9.80
N ARG A 146 -2.22 -6.88 -10.94
CA ARG A 146 -3.30 -5.90 -10.98
C ARG A 146 -4.56 -6.39 -10.28
N ASN A 147 -5.02 -7.60 -10.61
CA ASN A 147 -6.19 -8.21 -9.99
C ASN A 147 -6.00 -8.47 -8.50
N ALA A 148 -4.76 -8.74 -8.07
CA ALA A 148 -4.44 -8.94 -6.67
C ALA A 148 -4.37 -7.62 -5.87
N VAL A 149 -3.96 -6.51 -6.49
CA VAL A 149 -3.84 -5.19 -5.85
C VAL A 149 -5.15 -4.39 -5.90
N ALA A 150 -5.94 -4.52 -6.97
CA ALA A 150 -7.18 -3.74 -7.17
C ALA A 150 -8.17 -3.80 -5.98
N PRO A 151 -8.37 -4.94 -5.28
CA PRO A 151 -9.20 -4.99 -4.08
C PRO A 151 -8.75 -4.03 -2.96
N ALA A 152 -7.43 -3.87 -2.76
CA ALA A 152 -6.88 -2.96 -1.77
C ALA A 152 -7.19 -1.50 -2.14
N VAL A 153 -6.96 -1.12 -3.41
CA VAL A 153 -7.28 0.22 -3.93
C VAL A 153 -8.79 0.50 -3.84
N ARG A 154 -9.64 -0.48 -4.16
CA ARG A 154 -11.11 -0.37 -4.04
C ARG A 154 -11.55 -0.18 -2.59
N LYS A 155 -10.93 -0.90 -1.66
CA LYS A 155 -11.19 -0.80 -0.23
C LYS A 155 -10.82 0.59 0.30
N ALA A 156 -9.67 1.12 -0.12
CA ALA A 156 -9.21 2.47 0.22
C ALA A 156 -10.17 3.60 -0.18
N MET A 157 -10.95 3.45 -1.26
CA MET A 157 -11.98 4.43 -1.64
C MET A 157 -13.03 4.67 -0.54
N ARG A 158 -13.22 3.70 0.35
CA ARG A 158 -14.18 3.76 1.48
C ARG A 158 -13.53 4.21 2.79
N TRP A 159 -12.21 4.38 2.82
CA TRP A 159 -11.51 4.80 4.03
C TRP A 159 -11.94 6.20 4.46
N ARG A 160 -12.06 6.39 5.78
CA ARG A 160 -12.32 7.67 6.43
C ARG A 160 -11.44 7.71 7.67
N GLY A 161 -10.47 8.62 7.71
CA GLY A 161 -9.53 8.73 8.82
C GLY A 161 -8.14 9.14 8.36
N PRO A 162 -7.19 9.24 9.30
CA PRO A 162 -5.78 9.52 8.99
C PRO A 162 -5.16 8.39 8.14
N ILE A 163 -4.08 8.72 7.43
CA ILE A 163 -3.28 7.75 6.67
C ILE A 163 -2.08 7.36 7.52
N ASP A 164 -2.31 6.39 8.41
CA ASP A 164 -1.35 5.90 9.41
C ASP A 164 -1.44 4.37 9.57
N GLY A 165 -0.96 3.84 10.71
CA GLY A 165 -1.09 2.42 11.03
C GLY A 165 -2.53 1.89 11.05
N THR A 166 -3.53 2.72 11.38
CA THR A 166 -4.94 2.32 11.35
C THR A 166 -5.46 2.13 9.93
N PHE A 167 -4.99 2.96 8.99
CA PHE A 167 -5.26 2.79 7.56
C PHE A 167 -4.64 1.49 7.04
N LEU A 168 -3.41 1.17 7.46
CA LEU A 168 -2.78 -0.09 7.10
C LEU A 168 -3.58 -1.29 7.64
N SER A 169 -3.91 -1.29 8.93
CA SER A 169 -4.76 -2.31 9.56
C SER A 169 -6.10 -2.45 8.86
N TYR A 170 -6.71 -1.35 8.44
CA TYR A 170 -7.90 -1.40 7.63
C TYR A 170 -7.65 -2.07 6.28
N LEU A 171 -6.55 -1.75 5.59
CA LEU A 171 -6.26 -2.25 4.26
C LEU A 171 -5.99 -3.76 4.25
N VAL A 172 -5.00 -4.21 5.03
CA VAL A 172 -4.48 -5.59 5.04
C VAL A 172 -5.07 -6.47 6.15
N GLY A 173 -5.86 -5.88 7.06
CA GLY A 173 -6.37 -6.54 8.26
C GLY A 173 -5.44 -6.34 9.47
N ALA A 174 -6.01 -6.27 10.67
CA ALA A 174 -5.26 -6.01 11.92
C ALA A 174 -4.14 -7.04 12.18
N ALA A 175 -4.33 -8.26 11.68
CA ALA A 175 -3.38 -9.34 11.85
C ALA A 175 -2.13 -9.22 10.95
N GLY A 176 -2.23 -8.51 9.81
CA GLY A 176 -1.15 -8.32 8.84
C GLY A 176 -0.60 -6.88 8.79
N SER A 177 -1.01 -6.03 9.73
CA SER A 177 -0.78 -4.58 9.70
C SER A 177 0.61 -4.14 10.19
N THR A 178 1.59 -5.03 10.15
CA THR A 178 2.98 -4.68 10.46
C THR A 178 3.74 -4.48 9.17
N MET A 179 4.78 -3.64 9.18
CA MET A 179 5.65 -3.47 8.01
C MET A 179 6.22 -4.81 7.55
N ALA A 180 6.72 -5.62 8.48
CA ALA A 180 7.23 -6.97 8.20
C ALA A 180 6.16 -7.86 7.54
N GLY A 181 4.91 -7.80 8.03
CA GLY A 181 3.78 -8.54 7.48
C GLY A 181 3.42 -8.15 6.04
N VAL A 182 3.77 -6.95 5.59
CA VAL A 182 3.55 -6.49 4.21
C VAL A 182 4.76 -6.74 3.31
N VAL A 183 5.98 -6.51 3.83
CA VAL A 183 7.23 -6.65 3.07
C VAL A 183 7.59 -8.12 2.86
N ASP A 184 7.50 -8.94 3.90
CA ASP A 184 7.70 -10.39 3.83
C ASP A 184 6.69 -11.11 4.75
N PRO A 185 5.43 -11.27 4.31
CA PRO A 185 4.40 -11.95 5.08
C PRO A 185 4.77 -13.39 5.43
N ARG A 186 5.58 -14.07 4.59
CA ARG A 186 5.97 -15.45 4.85
C ARG A 186 6.97 -15.52 6.00
N ALA A 187 8.01 -14.69 6.00
CA ALA A 187 8.95 -14.61 7.11
C ALA A 187 8.24 -14.16 8.40
N TRP A 188 7.38 -13.14 8.31
CA TRP A 188 6.53 -12.73 9.43
C TRP A 188 5.70 -13.88 9.98
N ALA A 189 5.06 -14.68 9.12
CA ALA A 189 4.20 -15.78 9.55
C ALA A 189 5.00 -16.95 10.15
N LEU A 190 6.22 -17.22 9.66
CA LEU A 190 7.13 -18.20 10.26
C LEU A 190 7.53 -17.77 11.67
N ASP A 191 7.92 -16.51 11.84
CA ASP A 191 8.28 -15.94 13.14
C ASP A 191 7.10 -15.93 14.11
N MET A 192 5.91 -15.50 13.65
CA MET A 192 4.68 -15.45 14.44
C MET A 192 4.25 -16.83 14.97
N LEU A 193 4.51 -17.91 14.21
CA LEU A 193 4.26 -19.29 14.66
C LEU A 193 5.50 -19.95 15.32
N GLY A 194 6.58 -19.19 15.55
CA GLY A 194 7.78 -19.64 16.23
C GLY A 194 8.62 -20.67 15.47
N PHE A 195 8.52 -20.72 14.14
CA PHE A 195 9.41 -21.58 13.34
C PHE A 195 10.87 -21.13 13.45
N PRO A 196 11.84 -22.06 13.42
CA PRO A 196 13.25 -21.69 13.42
C PRO A 196 13.61 -20.83 12.20
N ALA A 197 14.54 -19.89 12.40
CA ALA A 197 15.12 -19.12 11.32
C ALA A 197 15.67 -20.04 10.22
N GLY A 198 15.46 -19.67 8.96
CA GLY A 198 15.86 -20.49 7.81
C GLY A 198 14.89 -21.63 7.44
N THR A 199 13.72 -21.73 8.07
CA THR A 199 12.68 -22.69 7.64
C THR A 199 12.25 -22.41 6.20
N VAL A 200 12.59 -23.31 5.27
CA VAL A 200 12.35 -23.12 3.82
C VAL A 200 10.94 -23.54 3.39
N ARG A 201 10.42 -24.67 3.87
CA ARG A 201 9.06 -25.09 3.52
C ARG A 201 8.45 -25.93 4.64
N PRO A 202 7.67 -25.32 5.54
CA PRO A 202 6.98 -26.09 6.57
C PRO A 202 5.88 -26.94 5.93
N THR A 203 5.66 -28.14 6.45
CA THR A 203 4.53 -28.97 6.03
C THR A 203 3.22 -28.43 6.60
N LYS A 204 2.09 -28.73 5.94
CA LYS A 204 0.75 -28.42 6.47
C LYS A 204 0.58 -28.93 7.91
N ARG A 205 1.11 -30.11 8.22
CA ARG A 205 1.03 -30.71 9.56
C ARG A 205 1.80 -29.89 10.60
N GLU A 206 2.99 -29.39 10.26
CA GLU A 206 3.79 -28.55 11.16
C GLU A 206 3.13 -27.20 11.41
N VAL A 207 2.59 -26.56 10.37
CA VAL A 207 1.84 -25.29 10.50
C VAL A 207 0.66 -25.47 11.45
N GLN A 208 -0.15 -26.52 11.27
CA GLN A 208 -1.31 -26.78 12.14
C GLN A 208 -0.91 -27.17 13.57
N ARG A 209 0.26 -27.81 13.77
CA ARG A 209 0.76 -28.14 15.11
C ARG A 209 1.16 -26.87 15.85
N ARG A 210 2.05 -26.06 15.27
CA ARG A 210 2.55 -24.83 15.89
C ARG A 210 1.44 -23.81 16.11
N TYR A 211 0.52 -23.66 15.17
CA TYR A 211 -0.67 -22.82 15.37
C TYR A 211 -1.47 -23.22 16.61
N ARG A 212 -1.73 -24.52 16.83
CA ARG A 212 -2.48 -25.00 18.01
C ARG A 212 -1.71 -24.80 19.31
N GLU A 213 -0.38 -24.94 19.27
CA GLU A 213 0.50 -24.67 20.42
C GLU A 213 0.43 -23.18 20.78
N SER A 214 0.71 -22.29 19.83
CA SER A 214 0.68 -20.84 20.04
C SER A 214 -0.71 -20.32 20.42
N LEU A 215 -1.78 -20.91 19.88
CA LEU A 215 -3.16 -20.53 20.23
C LEU A 215 -3.48 -20.90 21.68
N ARG A 216 -2.99 -22.05 22.15
CA ARG A 216 -3.15 -22.47 23.55
C ARG A 216 -2.45 -21.49 24.48
N ASP A 217 -1.23 -21.08 24.14
CA ASP A 217 -0.44 -20.16 24.97
C ASP A 217 -1.01 -18.74 25.00
N ALA A 218 -1.65 -18.29 23.91
CA ALA A 218 -2.29 -16.98 23.84
C ALA A 218 -3.66 -16.93 24.56
N HIS A 219 -4.28 -18.07 24.84
CA HIS A 219 -5.63 -18.11 25.39
C HIS A 219 -5.66 -17.74 26.88
N PRO A 220 -6.58 -16.86 27.33
CA PRO A 220 -6.65 -16.45 28.74
C PRO A 220 -6.86 -17.62 29.72
N ASP A 221 -7.68 -18.61 29.33
CA ASP A 221 -7.92 -19.84 30.12
C ASP A 221 -6.67 -20.69 30.37
N HIS A 222 -5.56 -20.38 29.70
CA HIS A 222 -4.28 -21.06 29.85
C HIS A 222 -3.16 -20.13 30.33
N GLY A 223 -3.52 -18.97 30.91
CA GLY A 223 -2.58 -18.02 31.51
C GLY A 223 -2.14 -16.89 30.58
N GLY A 224 -2.77 -16.74 29.41
CA GLY A 224 -2.56 -15.60 28.52
C GLY A 224 -3.11 -14.29 29.08
N ASP A 225 -2.52 -13.16 28.68
CA ASP A 225 -3.02 -11.83 29.03
C ASP A 225 -4.36 -11.56 28.33
N VAL A 226 -5.42 -11.41 29.12
CA VAL A 226 -6.80 -11.15 28.66
C VAL A 226 -6.87 -9.95 27.72
N ALA A 227 -6.09 -8.89 27.98
CA ALA A 227 -6.13 -7.65 27.20
C ALA A 227 -5.48 -7.79 25.82
N LEU A 228 -4.49 -8.70 25.68
CA LEU A 228 -3.72 -8.88 24.45
C LEU A 228 -4.12 -10.14 23.66
N ALA A 229 -4.84 -11.06 24.29
CA ALA A 229 -5.19 -12.37 23.72
C ALA A 229 -5.91 -12.26 22.38
N SER A 230 -6.90 -11.36 22.25
CA SER A 230 -7.68 -11.23 21.01
C SER A 230 -6.81 -10.89 19.81
N GLY A 231 -5.99 -9.83 19.92
CA GLY A 231 -5.11 -9.40 18.84
C GLY A 231 -4.07 -10.46 18.49
N ARG A 232 -3.53 -11.15 19.49
CA ARG A 232 -2.57 -12.25 19.27
C ARG A 232 -3.21 -13.44 18.57
N ILE A 233 -4.43 -13.83 18.94
CA ILE A 233 -5.19 -14.91 18.30
C ILE A 233 -5.46 -14.59 16.82
N GLU A 234 -5.83 -13.34 16.51
CA GLU A 234 -6.02 -12.89 15.12
C GLU A 234 -4.72 -12.97 14.31
N GLN A 235 -3.60 -12.48 14.86
CA GLN A 235 -2.27 -12.59 14.24
C GLN A 235 -1.85 -14.04 13.97
N LEU A 236 -2.08 -14.95 14.92
CA LEU A 236 -1.80 -16.38 14.74
C LEU A 236 -2.68 -17.00 13.64
N GLY A 237 -3.96 -16.62 13.57
CA GLY A 237 -4.88 -17.07 12.54
C GLY A 237 -4.44 -16.64 11.14
N GLU A 238 -3.96 -15.40 11.02
CA GLU A 238 -3.46 -14.84 9.76
C GLU A 238 -2.12 -15.45 9.36
N ALA A 239 -1.17 -15.60 10.29
CA ALA A 239 0.09 -16.29 10.02
C ALA A 239 -0.15 -17.71 9.50
N ARG A 240 -1.10 -18.44 10.10
CA ARG A 240 -1.55 -19.74 9.59
C ARG A 240 -2.10 -19.62 8.17
N ARG A 241 -2.97 -18.65 7.89
CA ARG A 241 -3.56 -18.46 6.54
C ARG A 241 -2.47 -18.22 5.49
N VAL A 242 -1.52 -17.33 5.78
CA VAL A 242 -0.39 -17.00 4.90
C VAL A 242 0.46 -18.23 4.58
N LEU A 243 0.90 -18.97 5.60
CA LEU A 243 1.74 -20.16 5.37
C LEU A 243 0.98 -21.24 4.59
N LEU A 244 -0.31 -21.48 4.89
CA LEU A 244 -1.08 -22.47 4.14
C LEU A 244 -1.32 -22.08 2.69
N ALA A 245 -1.55 -20.80 2.41
CA ALA A 245 -1.70 -20.30 1.04
C ALA A 245 -0.42 -20.47 0.23
N SER A 246 0.76 -20.28 0.85
CA SER A 246 2.06 -20.51 0.19
C SER A 246 2.42 -21.98 -0.07
N LEU A 247 1.63 -22.93 0.45
CA LEU A 247 1.81 -24.36 0.22
C LEU A 247 0.94 -24.92 -0.91
N ALA A 248 -0.09 -24.17 -1.32
CA ALA A 248 -0.99 -24.51 -2.42
C ALA A 248 -0.34 -24.21 -3.77
#